data_AF-A0A925HIE9-F1
#
_entry.id   AF-A0A925HIE9-F1
#
_cell.length_a   1.000
_cell.length_b   1.000
_cell.length_c   1.000
_cell.angle_alpha   90.00
_cell.angle_beta   90.00
_cell.angle_gamma   90.00
#
_symmetry.space_group_name_H-M   'P 1'
#
loop_
_entity.id
_entity.type
_entity.pdbx_description
1 polymer ?
#
loop_
_entity_poly.entity_id
_entity_poly.type
_entity_poly.pdbx_seq_one_letter_code
_entity_poly.pdbx_strand_id
1 'polypeptide(L)'
;MKLEERGQKILMYVVIAVLVISVGWIAYFATRSGRSLEVAPRDDKSPANLAAMALREKLVLEEPFRRLGVHRSPEDPKTLVVGGDVEFSEDIEALKAWLQENPVAGYQIRLEVEAFGD
;
A
#
# COMPACT_ATOMS: atom_id res chain seq x y z
N MET A 1 -56.14 22.48 10.69
CA MET A 1 -55.83 21.08 10.29
C MET A 1 -55.47 20.93 8.79
N LYS A 2 -54.90 21.93 8.10
CA LYS A 2 -54.52 21.87 6.66
C LYS A 2 -53.05 22.24 6.36
N LEU A 3 -52.30 22.71 7.37
CA LEU A 3 -50.91 23.14 7.22
C LEU A 3 -49.91 22.01 7.52
N GLU A 4 -50.20 21.15 8.52
CA GLU A 4 -49.34 20.02 8.88
C GLU A 4 -49.25 18.96 7.76
N GLU A 5 -50.38 18.59 7.13
CA GLU A 5 -50.37 17.65 5.99
C GLU A 5 -49.60 18.19 4.77
N ARG A 6 -49.59 19.51 4.56
CA ARG A 6 -48.85 20.14 3.46
C ARG A 6 -47.36 20.15 3.74
N GLY A 7 -46.95 20.47 4.97
CA GLY A 7 -45.56 20.41 5.41
C GLY A 7 -44.97 19.01 5.30
N GLN A 8 -45.74 17.98 5.67
CA GLN A 8 -45.30 16.59 5.59
C GLN A 8 -45.17 16.09 4.14
N LYS A 9 -46.06 16.50 3.24
CA LYS A 9 -45.94 16.20 1.80
C LYS A 9 -44.71 16.86 1.18
N ILE A 10 -44.45 18.13 1.52
CA ILE A 10 -43.25 18.84 1.05
C ILE A 10 -41.98 18.15 1.55
N LEU A 11 -41.92 17.79 2.84
CA LEU A 11 -40.79 17.06 3.41
C LEU A 11 -40.57 15.72 2.68
N MET A 12 -41.64 14.98 2.39
CA MET A 12 -41.58 13.72 1.67
C MET A 12 -41.01 13.90 0.25
N TYR A 13 -41.45 14.92 -0.49
CA TYR A 13 -40.91 15.21 -1.82
C TYR A 13 -39.44 15.63 -1.79
N VAL A 14 -39.03 16.39 -0.77
CA VAL A 14 -37.61 16.78 -0.58
C VAL A 14 -36.76 15.55 -0.29
N VAL A 15 -37.21 14.65 0.58
CA VAL A 15 -36.49 13.39 0.89
C VAL A 15 -36.33 12.53 -0.36
N ILE A 16 -37.40 12.37 -1.16
CA ILE A 16 -37.35 11.60 -2.41
C ILE A 16 -36.38 12.25 -3.41
N ALA A 17 -36.43 13.58 -3.57
CA ALA A 17 -35.53 14.29 -4.47
C ALA A 17 -34.06 14.13 -4.06
N VAL A 18 -33.75 14.24 -2.76
CA VAL A 18 -32.40 14.03 -2.22
C VAL A 18 -31.93 12.58 -2.44
N LEU A 19 -32.82 11.60 -2.24
CA LEU A 19 -32.51 10.18 -2.49
C LEU A 19 -32.15 9.92 -3.95
N VAL A 20 -32.92 10.45 -4.90
CA VAL A 20 -32.66 10.28 -6.33
C VAL A 20 -31.36 10.95 -6.74
N ILE A 21 -31.10 12.17 -6.25
CA ILE A 21 -29.84 12.88 -6.52
C ILE A 21 -28.65 12.12 -5.93
N SER A 22 -28.77 11.57 -4.72
CA SER A 22 -27.71 10.80 -4.05
C SER A 22 -27.41 9.50 -4.79
N VAL A 23 -28.42 8.76 -5.25
CA VAL A 23 -28.24 7.54 -6.05
C VAL A 23 -27.57 7.87 -7.39
N GLY A 24 -27.99 8.95 -8.06
CA GLY A 24 -27.34 9.44 -9.28
C GLY A 24 -25.88 9.83 -9.05
N TRP A 25 -25.58 10.49 -7.93
CA TRP A 25 -24.22 10.87 -7.54
C TRP A 25 -23.35 9.65 -7.24
N ILE A 26 -23.86 8.63 -6.55
CA ILE A 26 -23.13 7.40 -6.26
C ILE A 26 -22.84 6.62 -7.55
N ALA A 27 -23.82 6.48 -8.44
CA ALA A 27 -23.63 5.82 -9.74
C ALA A 27 -22.63 6.57 -10.63
N TYR A 28 -22.72 7.91 -10.65
CA TYR A 28 -21.79 8.79 -11.35
C TYR A 28 -20.37 8.70 -10.77
N PHE A 29 -20.24 8.69 -9.45
CA PHE A 29 -18.94 8.55 -8.79
C PHE A 29 -18.38 7.15 -9.04
N ALA A 30 -19.15 6.07 -8.93
CA ALA A 30 -18.70 4.71 -9.21
C ALA A 30 -18.21 4.53 -10.66
N THR A 31 -18.88 5.16 -11.64
CA THR A 31 -18.45 5.11 -13.05
C THR A 31 -17.27 6.04 -13.35
N ARG A 32 -17.08 7.13 -12.60
CA ARG A 32 -15.95 8.06 -12.78
C ARG A 32 -14.70 7.70 -11.97
N SER A 33 -14.85 7.06 -10.81
CA SER A 33 -13.77 6.53 -9.95
C SER A 33 -13.37 5.09 -10.30
N GLY A 34 -14.08 4.45 -11.24
CA GLY A 34 -13.66 3.20 -11.88
C GLY A 34 -12.47 3.34 -12.85
N ARG A 35 -11.92 4.55 -13.05
CA ARG A 35 -10.64 4.77 -13.72
C ARG A 35 -9.57 5.03 -12.66
N SER A 36 -8.60 4.11 -12.57
CA SER A 36 -7.42 4.13 -11.71
C SER A 36 -7.57 3.64 -10.27
N LEU A 37 -8.25 2.51 -10.09
CA LEU A 37 -7.66 1.42 -9.31
C LEU A 37 -7.39 0.26 -10.27
N GLU A 38 -6.60 0.55 -11.30
CA GLU A 38 -5.74 -0.46 -11.87
C GLU A 38 -4.73 -0.76 -10.76
N VAL A 39 -5.18 -1.54 -9.76
CA VAL A 39 -4.27 -2.31 -8.91
C VAL A 39 -3.58 -3.18 -9.93
N ALA A 40 -2.40 -2.74 -10.38
CA ALA A 40 -1.52 -3.48 -11.27
C ALA A 40 -1.64 -4.93 -10.83
N PRO A 41 -2.01 -5.86 -11.74
CA PRO A 41 -2.32 -7.23 -11.38
C PRO A 41 -1.25 -7.66 -10.41
N ARG A 42 -1.68 -7.89 -9.18
CA ARG A 42 -0.80 -8.26 -8.08
C ARG A 42 -0.17 -9.53 -8.63
N ASP A 43 1.07 -9.39 -9.08
CA ASP A 43 1.77 -10.42 -9.83
C ASP A 43 2.28 -11.37 -8.75
N ASP A 44 1.32 -12.00 -8.06
CA ASP A 44 1.44 -12.80 -6.85
C ASP A 44 2.39 -13.99 -7.06
N LYS A 45 2.73 -14.25 -8.32
CA LYS A 45 3.55 -15.36 -8.79
C LYS A 45 4.80 -14.90 -9.53
N SER A 46 5.09 -13.60 -9.60
CA SER A 46 6.37 -13.16 -10.13
C SER A 46 7.48 -13.67 -9.21
N PRO A 47 8.49 -14.39 -9.73
CA PRO A 47 9.57 -14.92 -8.91
C PRO A 47 10.30 -13.83 -8.10
N ALA A 48 10.30 -12.59 -8.61
CA ALA A 48 10.86 -11.44 -7.91
C ALA A 48 10.04 -11.03 -6.68
N ASN A 49 8.70 -11.07 -6.76
CA ASN A 49 7.83 -10.80 -5.62
C ASN A 49 7.95 -11.89 -4.56
N LEU A 50 8.03 -13.15 -4.97
CA LEU A 50 8.23 -14.26 -4.05
C LEU A 50 9.59 -14.13 -3.32
N ALA A 51 10.63 -13.76 -4.05
CA ALA A 51 11.96 -13.50 -3.48
C ALA A 51 11.95 -12.31 -2.50
N ALA A 52 11.27 -11.21 -2.86
CA ALA A 52 11.11 -10.05 -1.98
C ALA A 52 10.34 -10.40 -0.70
N MET A 53 9.26 -11.18 -0.80
CA MET A 53 8.46 -11.63 0.34
C MET A 53 9.26 -12.57 1.25
N ALA A 54 10.00 -13.52 0.69
CA ALA A 54 10.84 -14.43 1.47
C ALA A 54 11.97 -13.69 2.20
N LEU A 55 12.59 -12.70 1.56
CA LEU A 55 13.60 -11.86 2.22
C LEU A 55 12.99 -11.03 3.34
N ARG A 56 11.82 -10.42 3.09
CA ARG A 56 11.10 -9.63 4.10
C ARG A 56 10.68 -10.49 5.29
N GLU A 57 10.18 -11.70 5.06
CA GLU A 57 9.76 -12.60 6.13
C GLU A 57 10.90 -12.90 7.09
N LYS A 58 12.11 -13.11 6.57
CA LYS A 58 13.32 -13.28 7.38
C LYS A 58 13.70 -12.00 8.13
N LEU A 59 13.71 -10.85 7.46
CA LEU A 59 14.05 -9.56 8.09
C LEU A 59 13.06 -9.17 9.21
N VAL A 60 11.78 -9.54 9.09
CA VAL A 60 10.77 -9.25 10.12
C VAL A 60 10.97 -10.05 11.41
N LEU A 61 11.73 -11.14 11.36
CA LEU A 61 12.04 -11.97 12.52
C LEU A 61 13.27 -11.46 13.29
N GLU A 62 14.09 -10.61 12.68
CA GLU A 62 15.33 -10.10 13.26
C GLU A 62 15.11 -8.65 13.72
N GLU A 63 15.24 -8.38 15.03
CA GLU A 63 15.44 -7.01 15.49
C GLU A 63 16.91 -6.63 15.24
N PRO A 64 17.21 -5.46 14.64
CA PRO A 64 16.37 -4.26 14.49
C PRO A 64 15.63 -4.10 13.15
N PHE A 65 15.74 -5.06 12.23
CA PHE A 65 15.30 -4.93 10.82
C PHE A 65 13.80 -5.06 10.59
N ARG A 66 13.02 -5.27 11.65
CA ARG A 66 11.59 -5.55 11.60
C ARG A 66 10.74 -4.50 10.88
N ARG A 67 11.21 -3.25 10.86
CA ARG A 67 10.53 -2.11 10.23
C ARG A 67 10.88 -1.95 8.75
N LEU A 68 11.87 -2.70 8.25
CA LEU A 68 12.31 -2.62 6.87
C LEU A 68 11.33 -3.29 5.92
N GLY A 69 11.02 -2.59 4.84
CA GLY A 69 10.27 -3.09 3.72
C GLY A 69 11.20 -3.65 2.65
N VAL A 70 10.74 -4.66 1.92
CA VAL A 70 11.41 -5.17 0.72
C VAL A 70 10.45 -5.06 -0.44
N HIS A 71 10.90 -4.46 -1.53
CA HIS A 71 10.14 -4.35 -2.76
C HIS A 71 11.05 -4.51 -3.98
N ARG A 72 10.46 -4.72 -5.15
CA ARG A 72 11.22 -4.78 -6.41
C ARG A 72 11.53 -3.38 -6.89
N SER A 73 12.72 -3.18 -7.45
CA SER A 73 13.02 -1.94 -8.16
C SER A 73 12.07 -1.80 -9.38
N PRO A 74 11.49 -0.61 -9.59
CA PRO A 74 10.72 -0.32 -10.80
C PRO A 74 11.61 -0.21 -12.04
N GLU A 75 12.90 0.12 -11.86
CA GLU A 75 13.87 0.33 -12.95
C GLU A 75 14.49 -0.99 -13.43
N ASP A 76 14.75 -1.92 -12.50
CA ASP A 76 15.35 -3.22 -12.81
C ASP A 76 14.61 -4.39 -12.13
N PRO A 77 14.02 -5.31 -12.90
CA PRO A 77 13.32 -6.49 -12.36
C PRO A 77 14.22 -7.47 -11.59
N LYS A 78 15.54 -7.41 -11.75
CA LYS A 78 16.50 -8.24 -11.02
C LYS A 78 17.04 -7.58 -9.75
N THR A 79 16.59 -6.37 -9.42
CA THR A 79 17.02 -5.66 -8.22
C THR A 79 15.88 -5.63 -7.19
N LEU A 80 16.20 -6.07 -5.97
CA LEU A 80 15.37 -5.92 -4.79
C LEU A 80 15.87 -4.74 -3.97
N VAL A 81 14.95 -3.89 -3.55
CA VAL A 81 15.22 -2.72 -2.73
C VAL A 81 14.75 -3.02 -1.31
N VAL A 82 15.67 -2.97 -0.35
CA VAL A 82 15.37 -2.99 1.07
C VAL A 82 15.38 -1.54 1.54
N GLY A 83 14.24 -1.04 1.99
CA GLY A 83 14.11 0.35 2.42
C GLY A 83 13.26 0.50 3.68
N GLY A 84 13.47 1.61 4.37
CA GLY A 84 12.83 1.91 5.65
C GLY A 84 13.80 2.59 6.60
N ASP A 85 13.37 2.69 7.85
CA ASP A 85 14.13 3.42 8.88
C ASP A 85 14.72 2.44 9.90
N VAL A 86 15.99 2.66 10.24
CA VAL A 86 16.64 2.02 11.39
C VAL A 86 16.93 3.05 12.48
N GLU A 87 17.10 2.57 13.71
CA GLU A 87 17.30 3.43 14.87
C GLU A 87 18.73 3.99 14.89
N PHE A 88 19.73 3.16 14.57
CA PHE A 88 21.14 3.55 14.59
C PHE A 88 21.82 3.28 13.25
N SER A 89 22.87 4.05 12.96
CA SER A 89 23.68 3.87 11.76
C SER A 89 24.47 2.54 11.78
N GLU A 90 24.79 2.01 12.96
CA GLU A 90 25.37 0.67 13.16
C GLU A 90 24.46 -0.45 12.64
N ASP A 91 23.15 -0.26 12.70
CA ASP A 91 22.16 -1.24 12.22
C ASP A 91 22.23 -1.37 10.69
N ILE A 92 22.64 -0.31 9.97
CA ILE A 92 22.81 -0.36 8.51
C ILE A 92 23.98 -1.29 8.15
N GLU A 93 25.07 -1.24 8.92
CA GLU A 93 26.22 -2.14 8.71
C GLU A 93 25.88 -3.58 9.10
N ALA A 94 25.13 -3.77 10.20
CA ALA A 94 24.61 -5.09 10.58
C ALA A 94 23.67 -5.66 9.49
N LEU A 95 22.82 -4.83 8.89
CA LEU A 95 21.94 -5.22 7.78
C LEU A 95 22.75 -5.65 6.56
N LYS A 96 23.80 -4.91 6.20
CA LYS A 96 24.69 -5.28 5.10
C LYS A 96 25.34 -6.63 5.33
N ALA A 97 25.86 -6.88 6.54
CA ALA A 97 26.45 -8.16 6.91
C ALA A 97 25.41 -9.30 6.82
N TRP A 98 24.22 -9.09 7.38
CA TRP A 98 23.14 -10.08 7.35
C TRP A 98 22.71 -10.44 5.92
N LEU A 99 22.66 -9.45 5.01
CA LEU A 99 22.32 -9.66 3.60
C LEU A 99 23.42 -10.41 2.83
N GLN A 100 24.68 -10.29 3.25
CA GLN A 100 25.78 -11.11 2.69
C GLN A 100 25.64 -12.57 3.11
N GLU A 101 25.20 -12.83 4.35
CA GLU A 101 24.95 -14.18 4.85
C GLU A 101 23.67 -14.81 4.28
N ASN A 102 22.70 -13.98 3.87
CA ASN A 102 21.41 -14.39 3.32
C ASN A 102 21.22 -13.91 1.87
N PRO A 103 22.04 -14.37 0.90
CA PRO A 103 21.92 -13.94 -0.48
C PRO A 103 20.62 -14.44 -1.11
N VAL A 104 19.99 -13.58 -1.90
CA VAL A 104 18.82 -13.95 -2.71
C VAL A 104 19.30 -14.34 -4.10
N ALA A 105 19.28 -15.65 -4.39
CA ALA A 105 19.82 -16.18 -5.64
C ALA A 105 19.18 -15.55 -6.88
N GLY A 106 20.02 -14.95 -7.74
CA GLY A 106 19.59 -14.33 -9.00
C GLY A 106 19.11 -12.89 -8.90
N TYR A 107 19.20 -12.27 -7.71
CA TYR A 107 18.79 -10.88 -7.48
C TYR A 107 19.92 -10.04 -6.88
N GLN A 108 20.00 -8.78 -7.28
CA GLN A 108 20.84 -7.77 -6.64
C GLN A 108 20.05 -7.09 -5.53
N ILE A 109 20.70 -6.74 -4.42
CA ILE A 109 20.07 -6.05 -3.30
C ILE A 109 20.59 -4.63 -3.24
N ARG A 110 19.67 -3.66 -3.32
CA ARG A 110 19.93 -2.23 -3.10
C ARG A 110 19.38 -1.84 -1.73
N LEU A 111 20.16 -1.07 -0.98
CA LEU A 111 19.75 -0.53 0.31
C LEU A 111 19.31 0.92 0.14
N GLU A 112 18.11 1.21 0.61
CA GLU A 112 17.52 2.55 0.70
C GLU A 112 17.05 2.76 2.16
N VAL A 113 17.99 2.59 3.09
CA VAL A 113 17.74 2.63 4.53
C VAL A 113 18.39 3.87 5.11
N GLU A 114 17.64 4.63 5.90
CA GLU A 114 18.10 5.83 6.61
C GLU A 114 18.08 5.59 8.12
N ALA A 115 19.07 6.15 8.82
CA ALA A 115 19.11 6.15 10.28
C ALA A 115 18.46 7.43 10.80
N PHE A 116 17.48 7.32 11.70
CA PHE A 116 16.73 8.48 12.21
C PHE A 116 17.31 9.06 13.52
N GLY A 117 18.26 8.36 14.15
CA GLY A 117 18.76 8.66 15.50
C GLY A 117 20.14 9.30 15.61
N ASP A 118 20.70 9.85 14.52
CA ASP A 118 22.03 10.50 14.51
C ASP A 118 21.97 11.99 14.93
#